data_AF-A0AAD4JA72-F1
#
_entry.id   AF-A0AAD4JA72-F1
#
_cell.length_a   1.000
_cell.length_b   1.000
_cell.length_c   1.000
_cell.angle_alpha   90.00
_cell.angle_beta   90.00
_cell.angle_gamma   90.00
#
_symmetry.space_group_name_H-M   'P 1'
#
loop_
_entity.id
_entity.type
_entity.pdbx_description
1 polymer ?
#
loop_
_entity_poly.entity_id
_entity_poly.type
_entity_poly.pdbx_seq_one_letter_code
_entity_poly.pdbx_strand_id
1 'polypeptide(L)'
;MMYEHAKRVGEKLVEERGVQLYSMIMGAEDFSFYAEQMPVAFFMIGVGNQTIKSSIKGLHSPHFIIDEDALPVGASLHAAVAITYLDQHAMPAHSLPT
;
A
#
# COMPACT_ATOMS: atom_id res chain seq x y z
N MET A 1 11.17 4.58 -9.32
CA MET A 1 11.15 4.68 -7.83
C MET A 1 10.00 3.84 -7.31
N MET A 2 10.16 3.16 -6.16
CA MET A 2 9.10 2.29 -5.60
C MET A 2 7.83 3.06 -5.27
N TYR A 3 7.94 4.29 -4.78
CA TYR A 3 6.80 5.19 -4.53
C TYR A 3 5.92 5.39 -5.78
N GLU A 4 6.52 5.83 -6.89
CA GLU A 4 5.79 6.08 -8.15
C GLU A 4 5.13 4.79 -8.69
N HIS A 5 5.79 3.65 -8.52
CA HIS A 5 5.23 2.36 -8.91
C HIS A 5 3.98 2.03 -8.10
N ALA A 6 4.08 2.09 -6.76
CA ALA A 6 2.98 1.80 -5.86
C ALA A 6 1.81 2.78 -6.04
N LYS A 7 2.10 4.09 -6.18
CA LYS A 7 1.09 5.13 -6.43
C LYS A 7 0.30 4.85 -7.70
N ARG A 8 0.99 4.61 -8.82
CA ARG A 8 0.35 4.32 -10.12
C ARG A 8 -0.51 3.05 -10.08
N VAL A 9 -0.06 2.02 -9.37
CA VAL A 9 -0.85 0.79 -9.21
C VAL A 9 -2.10 1.08 -8.36
N GLY A 10 -1.96 1.82 -7.25
CA GLY A 10 -3.07 2.26 -6.41
C GLY A 10 -4.11 3.06 -7.19
N GLU A 11 -3.70 4.06 -7.97
CA GLU A 11 -4.61 4.91 -8.75
C GLU A 11 -5.42 4.12 -9.79
N LYS A 12 -4.86 3.03 -10.32
CA LYS A 12 -5.59 2.11 -11.20
C LYS A 12 -6.58 1.21 -10.47
N LEU A 13 -6.28 0.85 -9.21
CA LEU A 13 -7.06 -0.08 -8.41
C LEU A 13 -8.28 0.60 -7.76
N VAL A 14 -8.10 1.79 -7.19
CA VAL A 14 -9.12 2.50 -6.38
C VAL A 14 -9.61 3.79 -7.02
N GLU A 15 -9.37 3.95 -8.33
CA GLU A 15 -9.53 5.21 -9.08
C GLU A 15 -8.61 6.35 -8.57
N GLU A 16 -8.36 7.37 -9.39
CA GLU A 16 -7.35 8.41 -9.10
C GLU A 16 -7.61 9.15 -7.77
N ARG A 17 -8.89 9.31 -7.38
CA ARG A 17 -9.28 10.00 -6.13
C ARG A 17 -9.16 9.13 -4.87
N GLY A 18 -8.93 7.83 -5.02
CA GLY A 18 -8.74 6.89 -3.91
C GLY A 18 -7.33 6.91 -3.32
N VAL A 19 -6.36 7.55 -3.98
CA VAL A 19 -4.99 7.69 -3.49
C VAL A 19 -4.72 9.14 -3.10
N GLN A 20 -4.21 9.34 -1.89
CA GLN A 20 -3.89 10.66 -1.36
C GLN A 20 -2.50 10.67 -0.75
N LEU A 21 -1.81 11.81 -0.82
CA LEU A 21 -0.57 11.99 -0.09
C LEU A 21 -0.88 12.01 1.41
N TYR A 22 -0.30 11.07 2.14
CA TYR A 22 -0.44 11.03 3.58
C TYR A 22 0.41 12.13 4.22
N SER A 23 -0.19 12.90 5.14
CA SER A 23 0.53 13.92 5.90
C SER A 23 1.67 13.29 6.71
N MET A 24 2.81 13.96 6.78
CA MET A 24 3.90 13.51 7.63
C MET A 24 3.46 13.50 9.11
N ILE A 25 3.77 12.41 9.80
CA ILE A 25 3.49 12.24 11.23
C ILE A 25 4.78 11.89 11.96
N MET A 26 4.83 12.17 13.27
CA MET A 26 5.94 11.80 14.15
C MET A 26 5.75 10.39 14.75
N GLY A 27 5.23 9.45 13.94
CA GLY A 27 5.08 8.04 14.34
C GLY A 27 6.44 7.33 14.35
N ALA A 28 6.59 6.32 15.19
CA ALA A 28 7.75 5.43 15.16
C ALA A 28 7.36 4.13 14.43
N GLU A 29 8.16 3.74 13.44
CA GLU A 29 7.92 2.57 12.59
C GLU A 29 9.26 1.91 12.24
N ASP A 30 9.40 0.62 12.53
CA ASP A 30 10.66 -0.12 12.33
C ASP A 30 10.89 -0.48 10.86
N PHE A 31 9.86 -0.34 10.01
CA PHE A 31 9.99 -0.47 8.56
C PHE A 31 11.07 0.47 7.96
N SER A 32 11.39 1.55 8.67
CA SER A 32 12.48 2.47 8.32
C SER A 32 13.83 1.77 8.12
N PHE A 33 14.12 0.69 8.84
CA PHE A 33 15.35 -0.09 8.65
C PHE A 33 15.44 -0.76 7.26
N TYR A 34 14.31 -1.13 6.63
CA TYR A 34 14.32 -1.60 5.24
C TYR A 34 14.61 -0.45 4.27
N ALA A 35 14.08 0.74 4.54
CA ALA A 35 14.29 1.93 3.71
C ALA A 35 15.76 2.37 3.66
N GLU A 36 16.54 2.07 4.71
CA GLU A 36 17.99 2.32 4.73
C GLU A 36 18.77 1.40 3.77
N GLN A 37 18.24 0.22 3.46
CA GLN A 37 18.96 -0.83 2.72
C GLN A 37 18.49 -1.01 1.28
N MET A 38 17.24 -0.64 0.97
CA MET A 38 16.68 -0.82 -0.37
C MET A 38 15.63 0.25 -0.72
N PRO A 39 15.33 0.48 -2.01
CA PRO A 39 14.22 1.33 -2.40
C PRO A 39 12.90 0.76 -1.88
N VAL A 40 12.14 1.54 -1.10
CA VAL A 40 10.85 1.14 -0.54
C VAL A 40 9.72 2.10 -0.91
N ALA A 41 8.49 1.63 -0.74
CA ALA A 41 7.30 2.46 -0.64
C ALA A 41 6.51 2.03 0.59
N PHE A 42 6.16 2.99 1.44
CA PHE A 42 5.30 2.78 2.60
C PHE A 42 4.00 3.54 2.38
N PHE A 43 2.87 2.90 2.63
CA PHE A 43 1.54 3.49 2.41
C PHE A 43 0.58 3.07 3.51
N MET A 44 -0.40 3.93 3.76
CA MET A 44 -1.50 3.67 4.68
C MET A 44 -2.75 3.25 3.89
N ILE A 45 -3.48 2.27 4.40
CA ILE A 45 -4.83 1.93 3.90
C ILE A 45 -5.85 2.59 4.82
N GLY A 46 -6.75 3.38 4.25
CA GLY A 46 -7.83 4.01 5.01
C GLY A 46 -8.84 2.97 5.49
N VAL A 47 -8.95 2.80 6.81
CA VAL A 47 -9.88 1.84 7.46
C VAL A 47 -11.01 2.53 8.26
N GLY A 48 -11.08 3.86 8.18
CA GLY A 48 -12.07 4.65 8.92
C GLY A 48 -13.41 4.71 8.20
N ASN A 49 -14.50 4.58 8.95
CA ASN A 49 -15.86 4.62 8.43
C ASN A 49 -16.77 5.49 9.32
N GLN A 50 -17.26 6.62 8.78
CA GLN A 50 -18.08 7.57 9.54
C GLN A 50 -19.42 6.98 10.03
N THR A 51 -19.93 5.91 9.40
CA THR A 51 -21.14 5.22 9.87
C THR A 51 -20.88 4.33 11.08
N ILE A 52 -19.63 3.93 11.31
CA ILE A 52 -19.18 3.14 12.45
C ILE A 52 -18.56 4.10 13.48
N LYS A 53 -19.34 4.54 14.48
CA LYS A 53 -18.94 5.55 15.48
C LYS A 53 -17.59 5.25 16.18
N SER A 54 -17.24 3.98 16.36
CA SER A 54 -15.99 3.54 16.97
C SER A 54 -14.78 3.55 16.02
N SER A 55 -14.98 3.51 14.70
CA SER A 55 -13.87 3.47 13.72
C SER A 55 -13.10 4.80 13.60
N ILE A 56 -13.59 5.86 14.24
CA ILE A 56 -12.95 7.18 14.28
C ILE A 56 -11.89 7.24 15.39
N LYS A 57 -11.79 6.21 16.24
CA LYS A 57 -10.73 6.12 17.25
C LYS A 57 -9.40 5.81 16.57
N GLY A 58 -8.34 6.52 16.95
CA GLY A 58 -7.01 6.33 16.37
C GLY A 58 -6.34 5.03 16.82
N LEU A 59 -5.22 4.71 16.17
CA LEU A 59 -4.32 3.63 16.56
C LEU A 59 -3.94 3.75 18.05
N HIS A 60 -3.72 2.61 18.72
CA HIS A 60 -3.47 2.47 20.16
C HIS A 60 -4.64 2.77 21.12
N SER A 61 -5.83 3.09 20.62
CA SER A 61 -7.03 3.15 21.45
C SER A 61 -7.59 1.75 21.77
N PRO A 62 -8.08 1.47 22.99
CA PRO A 62 -8.80 0.22 23.29
C PRO A 62 -10.16 0.10 22.57
N HIS A 63 -10.59 1.17 21.91
CA HIS A 63 -11.82 1.24 21.13
C HIS A 63 -11.56 1.31 19.63
N PHE A 64 -10.31 1.08 19.20
CA PHE A 64 -9.95 1.02 17.79
C PHE A 64 -10.69 -0.13 17.11
N ILE A 65 -11.43 0.21 16.06
CA ILE A 65 -12.15 -0.73 15.21
C ILE A 65 -11.87 -0.34 13.76
N ILE A 66 -11.68 -1.33 12.91
CA ILE A 66 -11.47 -1.14 11.47
C ILE A 66 -12.76 -1.41 10.70
N ASP A 67 -12.92 -0.74 9.57
CA ASP A 67 -13.84 -1.18 8.52
C ASP A 67 -13.20 -2.33 7.73
N GLU A 68 -13.77 -3.54 7.86
CA GLU A 68 -13.24 -4.74 7.20
C GLU A 68 -13.42 -4.71 5.68
N ASP A 69 -14.28 -3.84 5.15
CA ASP A 69 -14.40 -3.62 3.70
C ASP A 69 -13.11 -3.05 3.09
N ALA A 70 -12.18 -2.55 3.91
CA ALA A 70 -10.85 -2.14 3.48
C ALA A 70 -9.87 -3.31 3.27
N LEU A 71 -10.14 -4.51 3.83
CA LEU A 71 -9.24 -5.66 3.74
C LEU A 71 -9.02 -6.13 2.29
N PRO A 72 -10.06 -6.27 1.44
CA PRO A 72 -9.86 -6.62 0.03
C PRO A 72 -9.03 -5.57 -0.73
N VAL A 73 -9.16 -4.29 -0.39
CA VAL A 73 -8.38 -3.20 -1.01
C VAL A 73 -6.90 -3.34 -0.66
N GLY A 74 -6.58 -3.53 0.63
CA GLY A 74 -5.19 -3.74 1.07
C GLY A 74 -4.55 -4.98 0.42
N ALA A 75 -5.26 -6.11 0.42
CA ALA A 75 -4.78 -7.36 -0.17
C ALA A 75 -4.54 -7.23 -1.68
N SER A 76 -5.48 -6.65 -2.41
CA SER A 76 -5.36 -6.45 -3.86
C SER A 76 -4.26 -5.45 -4.22
N LEU A 77 -4.05 -4.38 -3.45
CA LEU A 77 -2.95 -3.44 -3.67
C LEU A 77 -1.59 -4.12 -3.54
N HIS A 78 -1.37 -4.88 -2.46
CA HIS A 78 -0.11 -5.62 -2.27
C HIS A 78 0.16 -6.60 -3.42
N ALA A 79 -0.84 -7.40 -3.80
CA ALA A 79 -0.72 -8.35 -4.90
C ALA A 79 -0.43 -7.64 -6.23
N ALA A 80 -1.19 -6.58 -6.55
CA ALA A 80 -1.02 -5.84 -7.80
C ALA A 80 0.34 -5.14 -7.89
N VAL A 81 0.85 -4.58 -6.78
CA VAL A 81 2.18 -3.96 -6.74
C VAL A 81 3.26 -4.99 -7.05
N ALA A 82 3.19 -6.17 -6.43
CA ALA A 82 4.14 -7.25 -6.65
C ALA A 82 4.10 -7.78 -8.09
N ILE A 83 2.90 -8.13 -8.58
CA ILE A 83 2.70 -8.66 -9.95
C ILE A 83 3.20 -7.64 -10.98
N THR A 84 2.75 -6.39 -10.89
CA THR A 84 3.14 -5.36 -11.86
C THR A 84 4.64 -5.06 -11.79
N TYR A 85 5.26 -5.14 -10.61
CA TYR A 85 6.71 -4.98 -10.49
C TYR A 85 7.44 -6.10 -11.21
N LEU A 86 7.06 -7.36 -10.94
CA LEU A 86 7.67 -8.53 -11.56
C LEU A 86 7.46 -8.56 -13.07
N ASP A 87 6.26 -8.26 -13.57
CA ASP A 87 6.00 -8.22 -15.02
C ASP A 87 6.85 -7.19 -15.75
N GLN A 88 7.14 -6.05 -15.12
CA GLN A 88 7.96 -4.99 -15.69
C GLN A 88 9.46 -5.28 -15.66
N HIS A 89 9.89 -6.18 -14.77
CA HIS A 89 11.30 -6.54 -14.56
C HIS A 89 11.60 -7.99 -14.92
N ALA A 90 10.61 -8.74 -15.41
CA ALA A 90 10.79 -10.05 -15.98
C ALA A 90 11.69 -9.90 -17.21
N MET A 91 12.86 -10.54 -17.15
CA MET A 91 13.70 -10.70 -18.33
C MET A 91 12.85 -11.36 -19.43
N PRO A 92 12.89 -10.86 -20.69
CA PRO A 92 12.32 -11.63 -21.79
C PRO A 92 12.95 -13.01 -21.75
N ALA A 93 12.12 -14.07 -21.74
CA ALA A 93 12.59 -15.45 -21.74
C ALA A 93 13.65 -15.57 -22.85
N HIS A 94 14.92 -15.65 -22.47
CA HIS A 94 16.00 -15.79 -23.41
C HIS A 94 15.70 -17.05 -24.20
N SER A 95 15.52 -16.88 -25.51
CA SER A 95 15.42 -17.94 -26.50
C SER A 95 16.48 -18.99 -26.19
N LEU A 96 16.05 -20.13 -25.64
CA LEU A 96 16.89 -21.31 -25.51
C LEU A 96 17.46 -21.60 -26.91
N PRO A 97 18.79 -21.61 -27.11
CA PRO A 97 19.35 -22.04 -28.37
C PRO A 97 18.95 -23.50 -28.58
N THR A 98 18.20 -23.73 -29.66
CA THR A 98 17.94 -25.05 -30.25
C THR A 98 19.23 -25.71 -30.71
#